data_AF-G1VXS8-F1
#
_entry.id   AF-G1VXS8-F1
#
_cell.length_a   1.000
_cell.length_b   1.000
_cell.length_c   1.000
_cell.angle_alpha   90.00
_cell.angle_beta   90.00
_cell.angle_gamma   90.00
#
_symmetry.space_group_name_H-M   'P 1'
#
loop_
_entity.id
_entity.type
_entity.pdbx_description
1 polymer ?
#
loop_
_entity_poly.entity_id
_entity_poly.type
_entity_poly.pdbx_seq_one_letter_code
_entity_poly.pdbx_strand_id
1 'polypeptide(L)'
;FDMVVFGPPHLRWAGPNSIMKAQYGQLSETWSQDIAQGFKECMRVLKSGGFLIFKWNECQIRVNEVLKLMDTTPLFGNRRGDTHWLVFTKKECQNEEIS
;
A
#
# COMPACT_ATOMS: atom_id res chain seq x y z
N PHE A 1 -7.61 14.06 2.92
CA PHE A 1 -8.50 13.19 2.11
C PHE A 1 -9.29 12.25 3.01
N ASP A 2 -10.55 11.96 2.70
CA ASP A 2 -11.35 10.99 3.46
C ASP A 2 -10.99 9.55 3.09
N MET A 3 -10.58 9.32 1.85
CA MET A 3 -10.10 8.04 1.34
C MET A 3 -8.95 8.24 0.36
N VAL A 4 -7.98 7.32 0.37
CA VAL A 4 -6.87 7.25 -0.58
C VAL A 4 -6.75 5.82 -1.11
N VAL A 5 -6.47 5.68 -2.41
CA VAL A 5 -6.11 4.38 -3.01
C VAL A 5 -4.64 4.42 -3.40
N PHE A 6 -3.86 3.48 -2.86
CA PHE A 6 -2.45 3.31 -3.19
C PHE A 6 -2.27 2.00 -3.96
N GLY A 7 -2.01 2.11 -5.26
CA GLY A 7 -1.78 0.99 -6.17
C GLY A 7 -0.43 1.13 -6.89
N PRO A 8 0.70 0.95 -6.19
CA PRO A 8 2.02 1.08 -6.81
C PRO A 8 2.30 -0.06 -7.81
N PRO A 9 3.34 0.07 -8.65
CA PRO A 9 3.89 -1.05 -9.39
C PRO A 9 4.24 -2.22 -8.45
N HIS A 10 4.12 -3.44 -8.94
CA HIS A 10 4.35 -4.67 -8.15
C HIS A 10 5.26 -5.68 -8.87
N LEU A 11 5.72 -5.34 -10.08
CA LEU A 11 6.64 -6.16 -10.86
C LEU A 11 8.07 -5.75 -10.54
N ARG A 12 8.84 -6.66 -9.95
CA ARG A 12 10.28 -6.49 -9.75
C ARG A 12 11.04 -6.65 -11.06
N TRP A 13 10.64 -7.64 -11.85
CA TRP A 13 11.21 -7.93 -13.16
C TRP A 13 10.08 -7.97 -14.18
N ALA A 14 10.24 -7.22 -15.26
CA ALA A 14 9.33 -7.28 -16.40
C ALA A 14 10.16 -7.22 -17.68
N GLY A 15 9.75 -7.99 -18.69
CA GLY A 15 10.42 -7.94 -20.00
C GLY A 15 10.44 -6.50 -20.54
N PRO A 16 11.54 -6.06 -21.17
CA PRO A 16 11.74 -4.65 -21.54
C PRO A 16 10.62 -4.09 -22.43
N ASN A 17 10.02 -4.94 -23.27
CA ASN A 17 8.91 -4.59 -24.18
C ASN A 17 7.58 -5.26 -23.78
N SER A 18 7.42 -5.68 -22.51
CA SER A 18 6.21 -6.37 -22.08
C SER A 18 5.03 -5.42 -21.89
N ILE A 19 3.84 -5.84 -22.33
CA ILE A 19 2.56 -5.14 -22.09
C ILE A 19 2.34 -4.94 -20.59
N MET A 20 2.73 -5.92 -19.76
CA MET A 20 2.63 -5.82 -18.30
C MET A 20 3.45 -4.67 -17.73
N LYS A 21 4.69 -4.44 -18.21
CA LYS A 21 5.50 -3.30 -17.77
C LYS A 21 4.84 -1.98 -18.14
N ALA A 22 4.26 -1.89 -19.35
CA ALA A 22 3.57 -0.69 -19.81
C ALA A 22 2.29 -0.41 -18.99
N GLN A 23 1.53 -1.44 -18.63
CA GLN A 23 0.26 -1.32 -17.91
C GLN A 23 0.43 -1.12 -16.39
N TYR A 24 1.41 -1.79 -15.79
CA TYR A 24 1.54 -1.87 -14.32
C TYR A 24 2.82 -1.26 -13.77
N GLY A 25 3.72 -0.78 -14.64
CA GLY A 25 5.02 -0.26 -14.26
C GLY A 25 5.97 -1.36 -13.79
N GLN A 26 7.18 -0.95 -13.39
CA GLN A 26 8.19 -1.81 -12.78
C GLN A 26 8.70 -1.11 -11.52
N LEU A 27 8.95 -1.90 -10.48
CA LEU A 27 9.60 -1.47 -9.26
C LEU A 27 11.03 -1.01 -9.54
N SER A 28 11.48 -0.01 -8.80
CA SER A 28 12.87 0.48 -8.82
C SER A 28 13.81 -0.49 -8.07
N GLU A 29 15.11 -0.20 -8.08
CA GLU A 29 16.07 -0.94 -7.25
C GLU A 29 15.83 -0.72 -5.75
N THR A 30 15.36 0.48 -5.37
CA THR A 30 15.03 0.89 -4.00
C THR A 30 13.55 0.73 -3.66
N TRP A 31 12.87 -0.22 -4.31
CA TRP A 31 11.42 -0.34 -4.25
C TRP A 31 10.87 -0.45 -2.83
N SER A 32 11.56 -1.11 -1.91
CA SER A 32 11.11 -1.26 -0.53
C SER A 32 10.97 0.09 0.17
N GLN A 33 11.92 0.99 -0.09
CA GLN A 33 11.92 2.35 0.42
C GLN A 33 10.82 3.16 -0.26
N ASP A 34 10.67 3.03 -1.58
CA ASP A 34 9.64 3.75 -2.34
C ASP A 34 8.22 3.36 -1.87
N ILE A 35 7.97 2.07 -1.64
CA ILE A 35 6.70 1.56 -1.12
C ILE A 35 6.45 2.07 0.31
N ALA A 36 7.44 2.00 1.19
CA ALA A 36 7.31 2.47 2.57
C ALA A 36 7.01 3.99 2.62
N GLN A 37 7.75 4.79 1.84
CA GLN A 37 7.55 6.22 1.74
C GLN A 37 6.20 6.57 1.13
N GLY A 38 5.82 5.90 0.03
CA GLY A 38 4.52 6.10 -0.62
C GLY A 38 3.35 5.77 0.32
N PHE A 39 3.44 4.67 1.06
CA PHE A 39 2.46 4.31 2.08
C PHE A 39 2.36 5.37 3.18
N LYS A 40 3.51 5.80 3.73
CA LYS A 40 3.58 6.84 4.76
C LYS A 40 2.97 8.15 4.29
N GLU A 41 3.21 8.53 3.04
CA GLU A 41 2.66 9.75 2.46
C GLU A 41 1.14 9.66 2.27
N CYS A 42 0.65 8.51 1.81
CA CYS A 42 -0.79 8.24 1.75
C CYS A 42 -1.46 8.37 3.13
N MET A 43 -0.85 7.81 4.16
CA MET A 43 -1.32 7.95 5.55
C MET A 43 -1.23 9.39 6.07
N ARG A 44 -0.19 10.15 5.66
CA ARG A 44 -0.02 11.56 6.07
C ARG A 44 -1.16 12.43 5.56
N VAL A 45 -1.54 12.28 4.29
CA VAL A 45 -2.58 13.12 3.64
C VAL A 45 -4.01 12.73 4.02
N LEU A 46 -4.23 11.54 4.59
CA LEU A 46 -5.53 11.15 5.12
C LEU A 46 -5.95 12.04 6.30
N LYS A 47 -7.24 12.38 6.35
CA LYS A 47 -7.88 12.93 7.55
C LYS A 47 -7.85 11.88 8.66
N SER A 48 -7.97 12.33 9.90
CA SER A 48 -8.20 11.43 11.05
C SER A 48 -9.45 10.57 10.79
N GLY A 49 -9.38 9.26 11.07
CA GLY A 49 -10.45 8.30 10.77
C GLY A 49 -10.59 7.90 9.30
N GLY A 50 -9.84 8.53 8.37
CA GLY A 50 -9.89 8.22 6.95
C GLY A 50 -9.29 6.86 6.58
N PHE A 51 -9.62 6.36 5.40
CA PHE A 51 -9.25 5.02 4.93
C PHE A 51 -8.22 5.02 3.81
N LEU A 52 -7.22 4.14 3.92
CA LEU A 52 -6.28 3.82 2.84
C LEU A 52 -6.61 2.44 2.29
N ILE A 53 -6.85 2.35 0.98
CA ILE A 53 -6.99 1.10 0.25
C ILE A 53 -5.66 0.83 -0.46
N PHE A 54 -4.98 -0.24 -0.08
CA PHE A 54 -3.74 -0.68 -0.70
C PHE A 54 -4.01 -1.85 -1.64
N LYS A 55 -3.64 -1.69 -2.92
CA LYS A 55 -3.71 -2.75 -3.93
C LYS A 55 -2.33 -3.33 -4.16
N TRP A 56 -2.19 -4.65 -4.03
CA TRP A 56 -0.96 -5.37 -4.33
C TRP A 56 -1.26 -6.65 -5.11
N ASN A 57 -0.41 -7.03 -6.06
CA ASN A 57 -0.45 -8.38 -6.63
C ASN A 57 0.85 -9.11 -6.26
N GLU A 58 0.73 -10.31 -5.71
CA GLU A 58 1.85 -11.04 -5.13
C GLU A 58 2.58 -11.99 -6.09
N CYS A 59 2.39 -11.83 -7.40
CA CYS A 59 3.00 -12.69 -8.42
C CYS A 59 4.54 -12.80 -8.33
N GLN A 60 5.22 -11.79 -7.79
CA GLN A 60 6.69 -11.79 -7.64
C GLN A 60 7.17 -11.51 -6.21
N ILE A 61 6.41 -10.73 -5.43
CA ILE A 61 6.75 -10.38 -4.05
C ILE A 61 5.52 -10.67 -3.20
N ARG A 62 5.69 -11.56 -2.21
CA ARG A 62 4.63 -11.95 -1.28
C ARG A 62 4.08 -10.73 -0.55
N VAL A 63 2.75 -10.67 -0.37
CA VAL A 63 2.12 -9.54 0.34
C VAL A 63 2.68 -9.36 1.76
N ASN A 64 3.05 -10.46 2.43
CA ASN A 64 3.66 -10.44 3.76
C ASN A 64 5.04 -9.75 3.81
N GLU A 65 5.79 -9.72 2.70
CA GLU A 65 7.05 -8.96 2.65
C GLU A 65 6.77 -7.46 2.59
N VAL A 66 5.76 -7.06 1.85
CA VAL A 66 5.36 -5.66 1.71
C VAL A 66 4.72 -5.13 3.00
N LEU A 67 3.92 -5.96 3.69
CA LEU A 67 3.33 -5.60 4.98
C LEU A 67 4.38 -5.31 6.07
N LYS A 68 5.57 -5.93 6.01
CA LYS A 68 6.67 -5.62 6.94
C LYS A 68 7.23 -4.20 6.77
N LEU A 69 6.94 -3.54 5.65
CA LEU A 69 7.37 -2.17 5.36
C LEU A 69 6.42 -1.12 5.94
N MET A 70 5.29 -1.55 6.52
CA MET A 70 4.22 -0.68 6.99
C MET A 70 4.16 -0.67 8.52
N ASP A 71 4.06 0.53 9.10
CA ASP A 71 3.93 0.71 10.56
C ASP A 71 2.48 0.54 11.06
N THR A 72 1.58 0.03 10.23
CA THR A 72 0.15 -0.10 10.53
C THR A 72 -0.36 -1.42 9.97
N THR A 73 -1.14 -2.15 10.77
CA THR A 73 -1.79 -3.40 10.34
C THR A 73 -3.09 -3.09 9.61
N PRO A 74 -3.44 -3.82 8.53
CA PRO A 74 -4.72 -3.64 7.86
C PRO A 74 -5.89 -4.05 8.78
N LEU A 75 -7.01 -3.36 8.65
CA LEU A 75 -8.28 -3.71 9.28
C LEU A 75 -8.82 -5.04 8.71
N PHE A 76 -8.80 -5.16 7.39
CA PHE A 76 -9.22 -6.36 6.67
C PHE A 76 -8.67 -6.36 5.23
N GLY A 77 -8.90 -7.47 4.54
CA GLY A 77 -8.63 -7.63 3.11
C GLY A 77 -9.20 -8.94 2.57
N ASN A 78 -9.13 -9.14 1.25
CA ASN A 78 -9.51 -10.42 0.65
C ASN A 78 -8.52 -11.53 1.04
N ARG A 79 -9.03 -12.77 1.14
CA ARG A 79 -8.25 -13.94 1.58
C ARG A 79 -7.76 -14.84 0.45
N ARG A 80 -8.29 -14.66 -0.76
CA ARG A 80 -8.05 -15.54 -1.92
C ARG A 80 -7.67 -14.72 -3.14
N GLY A 81 -6.92 -15.36 -4.04
CA GLY A 81 -6.38 -14.77 -5.26
C GLY A 81 -5.06 -14.04 -5.03
N ASP A 82 -4.32 -13.82 -6.11
CA ASP A 82 -2.98 -13.22 -6.04
C ASP A 82 -3.03 -11.70 -5.91
N THR A 83 -4.17 -11.07 -6.20
CA THR A 83 -4.38 -9.63 -5.99
C THR A 83 -5.03 -9.39 -4.64
N HIS A 84 -4.30 -8.68 -3.77
CA HIS A 84 -4.69 -8.25 -2.45
C HIS A 84 -5.19 -6.82 -2.47
N TRP A 85 -6.34 -6.59 -1.84
CA TRP A 85 -6.91 -5.30 -1.52
C TRP A 85 -7.01 -5.23 -0.01
N LEU A 86 -6.12 -4.44 0.60
CA LEU A 86 -6.00 -4.31 2.05
C LEU A 86 -6.49 -2.93 2.46
N VAL A 87 -7.29 -2.87 3.52
CA VAL A 87 -7.87 -1.62 4.01
C VAL A 87 -7.22 -1.25 5.33
N PHE A 88 -6.70 -0.04 5.43
CA PHE A 88 -6.11 0.55 6.64
C PHE A 88 -6.91 1.78 7.04
N THR A 89 -6.80 2.20 8.30
CA THR A 89 -7.37 3.45 8.78
C THR A 89 -6.30 4.29 9.48
N LYS A 90 -6.37 5.62 9.30
CA LYS A 90 -5.57 6.54 10.09
C LYS A 90 -6.23 6.69 11.46
N LYS A 91 -5.50 6.30 12.52
CA LYS A 91 -5.97 6.44 13.89
C LYS A 91 -6.47 7.85 14.17
N GLU A 92 -7.53 7.94 14.95
CA GLU A 92 -8.01 9.22 15.44
C GLU A 92 -6.95 9.87 16.33
N CYS A 93 -6.67 11.14 16.12
CA CYS A 93 -5.97 11.93 17.12
C CYS A 93 -6.98 12.10 18.26
N GLN A 94 -6.86 11.29 19.31
CA GLN A 94 -7.60 11.58 20.53
C GLN A 94 -7.05 12.90 21.07
N ASN A 95 -7.85 13.96 20.96
CA ASN A 95 -7.66 15.11 21.83
C ASN A 95 -8.00 14.57 23.21
N GLU A 96 -6.99 14.37 24.05
CA GLU A 96 -7.22 14.19 25.47
C GLU A 96 -7.98 15.44 25.94
N GLU A 97 -9.31 15.31 26.10
CA GLU A 97 -10.07 16.27 26.88
C GLU A 97 -9.49 16.17 28.29
N ILE A 98 -8.63 17.12 28.63
CA ILE A 98 -8.12 17.33 29.98
C ILE A 98 -9.37 17.65 30.81
N SER A 99 -9.87 16.63 31.53
CA SER A 99 -10.93 16.76 32.52
C SER A 99 -10.37 17.12 33.89
#